data_AF-A0A730YAU2-F1
#
_entry.id   AF-A0A730YAU2-F1
#
_cell.length_a   1.000
_cell.length_b   1.000
_cell.length_c   1.000
_cell.angle_alpha   90.00
_cell.angle_beta   90.00
_cell.angle_gamma   90.00
#
_symmetry.space_group_name_H-M   'P 1'
#
loop_
_entity.id
_entity.type
_entity.pdbx_description
1 polymer ?
#
loop_
_entity_poly.entity_id
_entity_poly.type
_entity_poly.pdbx_seq_one_letter_code
_entity_poly.pdbx_strand_id
1 'polypeptide(L)'
;MRKAKEREEYERPLKAFISSKIKESDLSEKDFKKQVCSSCDYLKDRSTKSRYFTERPDLLDKYHNERLIRFSIKGTDGKVGKIEIYTDTGELIFERYKTK
;
A
#
# COMPACT_ATOMS: atom_id res chain seq x y z
N MET A 1 23.35 10.42 -13.65
CA MET A 1 23.03 8.98 -13.51
C MET A 1 22.77 8.53 -12.07
N ARG A 2 23.45 9.06 -11.04
CA ARG A 2 23.30 8.63 -9.63
C ARG A 2 21.85 8.73 -9.08
N LYS A 3 21.17 9.87 -9.30
CA LYS A 3 19.77 10.10 -8.87
C LYS A 3 18.75 9.12 -9.49
N ALA A 4 19.02 8.60 -10.69
CA ALA A 4 18.12 7.66 -11.36
C ALA A 4 18.19 6.27 -10.72
N LYS A 5 19.40 5.80 -10.39
CA LYS A 5 19.62 4.54 -9.68
C LYS A 5 19.03 4.57 -8.27
N GLU A 6 19.25 5.66 -7.54
CA GLU A 6 18.67 5.86 -6.20
C GLU A 6 17.13 5.85 -6.23
N ARG A 7 16.53 6.50 -7.24
CA ARG A 7 15.07 6.47 -7.43
C ARG A 7 14.58 5.07 -7.80
N GLU A 8 15.29 4.36 -8.65
CA GLU A 8 14.91 3.00 -9.04
C GLU A 8 14.96 2.04 -7.85
N GLU A 9 16.02 2.09 -7.04
CA GLU A 9 16.13 1.32 -5.80
C GLU A 9 15.01 1.68 -4.81
N TYR A 10 14.64 2.96 -4.74
CA TYR A 10 13.53 3.43 -3.92
C TYR A 10 12.17 2.88 -4.39
N GLU A 11 11.92 2.83 -5.69
CA GLU A 11 10.65 2.39 -6.28
C GLU A 11 10.55 0.86 -6.44
N ARG A 12 11.67 0.14 -6.43
CA ARG A 12 11.72 -1.31 -6.69
C ARG A 12 10.79 -2.12 -5.78
N PRO A 13 10.73 -1.90 -4.45
CA PRO A 13 9.85 -2.67 -3.58
C PRO A 13 8.37 -2.47 -3.92
N LEU A 14 7.94 -1.22 -4.15
CA LEU A 14 6.56 -0.92 -4.54
C LEU A 14 6.19 -1.57 -5.88
N LYS A 15 7.07 -1.53 -6.88
CA LYS A 15 6.84 -2.20 -8.17
C LYS A 15 6.73 -3.71 -8.00
N ALA A 16 7.60 -4.32 -7.19
CA ALA A 16 7.56 -5.76 -6.90
C ALA A 16 6.25 -6.14 -6.20
N PHE A 17 5.83 -5.36 -5.20
CA PHE A 17 4.56 -5.55 -4.50
C PHE A 17 3.36 -5.49 -5.44
N ILE A 18 3.25 -4.44 -6.27
CA ILE A 18 2.15 -4.31 -7.24
C ILE A 18 2.14 -5.49 -8.21
N SER A 19 3.31 -5.92 -8.68
CA SER A 19 3.45 -7.06 -9.59
C SER A 19 3.00 -8.36 -8.94
N SER A 20 3.30 -8.58 -7.65
CA SER A 20 2.81 -9.72 -6.88
C SER A 20 1.28 -9.71 -6.77
N LYS A 21 0.69 -8.56 -6.40
CA LYS A 21 -0.76 -8.43 -6.27
C LYS A 21 -1.52 -8.63 -7.58
N ILE A 22 -0.96 -8.21 -8.71
CA ILE A 22 -1.54 -8.50 -10.03
C ILE A 22 -1.52 -10.02 -10.29
N LYS A 23 -0.39 -10.69 -10.05
CA LYS A 23 -0.28 -12.15 -10.22
C LYS A 23 -1.23 -12.92 -9.31
N GLU A 24 -1.32 -12.53 -8.04
CA GLU A 24 -2.24 -13.13 -7.06
C GLU A 24 -3.72 -12.97 -7.43
N SER A 25 -4.06 -11.96 -8.24
CA SER A 25 -5.45 -11.68 -8.65
C SER A 25 -5.93 -12.45 -9.88
N ASP A 26 -5.02 -13.13 -10.59
CA ASP A 26 -5.29 -13.73 -11.91
C ASP A 26 -5.88 -12.77 -12.96
N LEU A 27 -5.71 -11.45 -12.76
CA LEU A 27 -6.16 -10.40 -13.67
C LEU A 27 -5.02 -9.87 -14.53
N SER A 28 -5.39 -9.32 -15.69
CA SER A 28 -4.50 -8.42 -16.42
C SER A 28 -4.20 -7.18 -15.57
N GLU A 29 -3.04 -6.53 -15.77
CA GLU A 29 -2.74 -5.28 -15.06
C GLU A 29 -3.83 -4.21 -15.26
N LYS A 30 -4.42 -4.16 -16.46
CA LYS A 30 -5.51 -3.24 -16.79
C LYS A 30 -6.75 -3.54 -15.96
N ASP A 31 -7.15 -4.80 -15.88
CA ASP A 31 -8.32 -5.22 -15.13
C ASP A 31 -8.10 -5.12 -13.63
N PHE A 32 -6.90 -5.44 -13.14
CA PHE A 32 -6.52 -5.23 -11.75
C PHE A 32 -6.66 -3.77 -11.35
N LYS A 33 -6.13 -2.83 -12.14
CA LYS A 33 -6.29 -1.38 -11.89
C LYS A 33 -7.75 -0.93 -12.02
N LYS A 34 -8.53 -1.54 -12.91
CA LYS A 34 -9.93 -1.19 -13.10
C LYS A 34 -10.80 -1.67 -11.94
N GLN A 35 -10.61 -2.91 -11.48
CA GLN A 35 -11.53 -3.62 -10.60
C GLN A 35 -11.06 -3.67 -9.14
N VAL A 36 -9.75 -3.77 -8.90
CA VAL A 36 -9.20 -4.04 -7.56
C VAL A 36 -8.44 -2.84 -7.02
N CYS A 37 -7.38 -2.39 -7.70
CA CYS A 37 -6.52 -1.34 -7.18
C CYS A 37 -7.15 0.05 -7.38
N SER A 38 -7.42 0.75 -6.28
CA SER A 38 -7.73 2.17 -6.31
C SER A 38 -6.45 3.01 -6.31
N SER A 39 -5.52 2.71 -5.41
CA SER A 39 -4.19 3.32 -5.37
C SER A 39 -3.22 2.43 -4.59
N CYS A 40 -1.93 2.50 -4.94
CA CYS A 40 -0.87 1.82 -4.21
C CYS A 40 0.35 2.75 -4.15
N ASP A 41 0.77 3.16 -2.95
CA ASP A 41 1.87 4.11 -2.75
C ASP A 41 2.45 4.00 -1.33
N TYR A 42 3.59 4.62 -1.07
CA TYR A 42 4.23 4.62 0.23
C TYR A 42 3.56 5.57 1.25
N LEU A 43 3.50 5.15 2.52
CA LEU A 43 3.26 6.02 3.67
C LEU A 43 4.61 6.50 4.22
N LYS A 44 4.94 7.75 3.93
CA LYS A 44 6.30 8.28 4.17
C LYS A 44 6.42 8.98 5.52
N ASP A 45 5.42 9.75 5.92
CA ASP A 45 5.49 10.60 7.10
C ASP A 45 4.60 10.11 8.25
N ARG A 46 5.01 10.47 9.47
CA ARG A 46 4.32 10.11 10.72
C ARG A 46 2.88 10.63 10.75
N SER A 47 2.63 11.81 10.21
CA SER A 47 1.31 12.46 10.23
C SER A 47 0.29 11.74 9.35
N THR A 48 0.74 11.16 8.24
CA THR A 48 -0.09 10.34 7.38
C THR A 48 -0.34 8.98 8.01
N LYS A 49 0.68 8.34 8.61
CA LYS A 49 0.53 7.04 9.30
C LYS A 49 -0.42 7.10 10.50
N SER A 50 -0.40 8.18 11.28
CA SER A 50 -1.28 8.31 12.45
C SER A 50 -2.77 8.30 12.10
N ARG A 51 -3.13 8.73 10.88
CA ARG A 51 -4.52 8.66 10.38
C ARG A 51 -4.98 7.23 10.09
N TYR A 52 -4.06 6.32 9.80
CA TYR A 52 -4.38 4.91 9.60
C TYR A 52 -4.34 4.13 10.90
N PHE A 53 -3.39 4.46 11.79
CA PHE A 53 -3.16 3.76 13.04
C PHE A 53 -3.80 4.44 14.26
N THR A 54 -4.89 5.18 14.07
CA THR A 54 -5.57 5.92 15.15
C THR A 54 -5.98 5.01 16.31
N GLU A 55 -6.41 3.79 16.01
CA GLU A 55 -6.82 2.76 16.99
C GLU A 55 -5.68 1.78 17.32
N ARG A 56 -4.49 1.96 16.73
CA ARG A 56 -3.34 1.07 16.87
C ARG A 56 -2.05 1.86 17.12
N PRO A 57 -1.95 2.59 18.26
CA PRO A 57 -0.77 3.39 18.59
C PRO A 57 0.51 2.54 18.65
N ASP A 58 0.39 1.26 19.00
CA ASP A 58 1.47 0.27 18.97
C ASP A 58 2.12 0.15 17.58
N LEU A 59 1.31 0.15 16.52
CA LEU A 59 1.80 0.09 15.14
C LEU A 59 2.44 1.42 14.72
N LEU A 60 1.89 2.56 15.17
CA LEU A 60 2.49 3.86 14.88
C LEU A 60 3.88 3.95 15.51
N ASP A 61 4.03 3.58 16.78
CA ASP A 61 5.31 3.64 17.48
C ASP A 61 6.34 2.69 16.86
N LYS A 62 5.92 1.46 16.52
CA LYS A 62 6.81 0.50 15.86
C LYS A 62 7.27 0.96 14.47
N TYR A 63 6.34 1.44 13.65
CA TYR A 63 6.59 1.68 12.22
C TYR A 63 6.75 3.16 11.83
N HIS A 64 6.85 4.11 12.77
CA HIS A 64 6.89 5.54 12.43
C HIS A 64 8.05 5.93 11.50
N ASN A 65 9.23 5.31 11.66
CA ASN A 65 10.41 5.55 10.82
C ASN A 65 10.53 4.62 9.61
N GLU A 66 9.70 3.59 9.52
CA GLU A 66 9.78 2.60 8.45
C GLU A 66 9.02 3.04 7.20
N ARG A 67 9.46 2.63 6.02
CA ARG A 67 8.69 2.85 4.80
C ARG A 67 7.63 1.77 4.68
N LEU A 68 6.36 2.17 4.62
CA LEU A 68 5.24 1.25 4.49
C LEU A 68 4.55 1.43 3.15
N ILE A 69 3.97 0.37 2.59
CA ILE A 69 3.16 0.39 1.37
C ILE A 69 1.69 0.44 1.77
N ARG A 70 0.94 1.44 1.31
CA ARG A 70 -0.52 1.49 1.41
C ARG A 70 -1.13 0.96 0.13
N PHE A 71 -1.95 -0.06 0.26
CA PHE A 71 -2.77 -0.60 -0.82
C PHE A 71 -4.25 -0.30 -0.58
N SER A 72 -4.82 0.59 -1.39
CA SER A 72 -6.24 0.93 -1.36
C SER A 72 -6.99 0.08 -2.38
N ILE A 73 -7.94 -0.70 -1.89
CA ILE A 73 -8.71 -1.67 -2.68
C ILE A 73 -10.12 -1.13 -2.89
N LYS A 74 -10.60 -1.27 -4.13
CA LYS A 74 -11.96 -0.89 -4.53
C LYS A 74 -12.98 -1.85 -3.93
N GLY A 75 -14.08 -1.30 -3.46
CA GLY A 75 -15.30 -2.05 -3.18
C GLY A 75 -16.14 -2.23 -4.44
N THR A 76 -17.30 -2.85 -4.28
CA THR A 76 -18.23 -3.15 -5.38
C THR A 76 -18.83 -1.90 -6.04
N ASP A 77 -18.79 -0.75 -5.38
CA ASP A 77 -19.23 0.55 -5.90
C ASP A 77 -18.11 1.34 -6.62
N GLY A 78 -16.93 0.74 -6.78
CA GLY A 78 -15.75 1.37 -7.38
C GLY A 78 -15.03 2.38 -6.49
N LYS A 79 -15.55 2.68 -5.29
CA LYS A 79 -14.88 3.52 -4.28
C LYS A 79 -13.92 2.67 -3.44
N VAL A 80 -13.06 3.30 -2.64
CA VAL A 80 -12.18 2.57 -1.73
C VAL A 80 -13.01 1.87 -0.65
N GLY A 81 -13.01 0.54 -0.65
CA GLY A 81 -13.74 -0.29 0.32
C GLY A 81 -12.83 -0.92 1.38
N LYS A 82 -11.55 -1.16 1.07
CA LYS A 82 -10.57 -1.69 2.01
C LYS A 82 -9.24 -0.97 1.83
N ILE A 83 -8.51 -0.79 2.93
CA ILE A 83 -7.14 -0.31 2.93
C ILE A 83 -6.30 -1.34 3.66
N GLU A 84 -5.22 -1.74 3.03
CA GLU A 84 -4.21 -2.61 3.62
C GLU A 84 -2.87 -1.85 3.68
N ILE A 85 -2.11 -2.09 4.74
CA ILE A 85 -0.79 -1.52 4.93
C ILE A 85 0.20 -2.66 5.11
N TYR A 86 1.27 -2.59 4.34
CA TYR A 86 2.32 -3.58 4.27
C TYR A 86 3.68 -2.95 4.61
N THR A 87 4.63 -3.78 5.06
CA THR A 87 6.06 -3.45 5.03
C THR A 87 6.55 -3.35 3.57
N ASP A 88 7.77 -2.84 3.35
CA ASP A 88 8.37 -2.85 2.01
C ASP A 88 8.82 -4.25 1.54
N THR A 89 8.84 -5.24 2.44
CA THR A 89 9.00 -6.67 2.12
C THR A 89 7.69 -7.36 1.74
N GLY A 90 6.55 -6.67 1.87
CA GLY A 90 5.23 -7.20 1.50
C GLY A 90 4.50 -7.95 2.63
N GLU A 91 4.92 -7.81 3.88
CA GLU A 91 4.22 -8.36 5.05
C GLU A 91 3.03 -7.47 5.42
N LEU A 92 1.83 -8.04 5.54
CA LEU A 92 0.62 -7.31 5.95
C LEU A 92 0.70 -7.00 7.45
N ILE A 93 0.62 -5.71 7.81
CA ILE A 93 0.69 -5.26 9.21
C ILE A 93 -0.62 -4.66 9.72
N PHE A 94 -1.48 -4.19 8.82
CA PHE A 94 -2.75 -3.56 9.18
C PHE A 94 -3.72 -3.62 8.02
N GLU A 95 -4.99 -3.84 8.32
CA GLU A 95 -6.08 -3.69 7.38
C GLU A 95 -7.27 -2.98 8.02
N ARG A 96 -8.00 -2.25 7.19
CA ARG A 96 -9.22 -1.56 7.58
C ARG A 96 -10.23 -1.56 6.46
N TYR A 97 -11.44 -1.97 6.76
CA TYR A 97 -12.59 -1.79 5.88
C TYR A 97 -13.15 -0.39 6.06
N LYS A 98 -13.49 0.28 4.96
CA LYS A 98 -14.30 1.50 5.01
C LYS A 98 -15.75 1.08 5.14
N THR A 99 -16.32 1.27 6.32
CA THR A 99 -17.77 1.26 6.52
C THR A 99 -18.40 2.39 5.71
N LYS A 100 -19.53 2.09 5.06
CA LYS A 100 -20.34 3.07 4.32
C LYS A 100 -21.03 4.04 5.27
#